data_AF-A0A849E861-F1
#
_entry.id   AF-A0A849E861-F1
#
_cell.length_a   1.000
_cell.length_b   1.000
_cell.length_c   1.000
_cell.angle_alpha   90.00
_cell.angle_beta   90.00
_cell.angle_gamma   90.00
#
_symmetry.space_group_name_H-M   'P 1'
#
loop_
_entity.id
_entity.type
_entity.pdbx_description
1 polymer ?
#
loop_
_entity_poly.entity_id
_entity_poly.type
_entity_poly.pdbx_seq_one_letter_code
_entity_poly.pdbx_strand_id
1 'polypeptide(L)' 'TAQNYWTKEDEQSLLEECRGQVETEADAYLATPAQAVSTMFDDLFVVLPDSLKLQREQAIEAVQGDHNG' A
#
# COMPACT_ATOMS: atom_id res chain seq x y z
N THR A 1 42.71 -18.73 10.53
CA THR A 1 42.22 -18.21 11.82
C THR A 1 40.76 -17.85 11.64
N ALA A 2 39.85 -18.50 12.36
CA ALA A 2 38.44 -18.07 12.38
C ALA A 2 38.37 -16.76 13.15
N GLN A 3 38.21 -15.65 12.44
CA GLN A 3 38.03 -14.33 13.05
C GLN A 3 36.59 -14.19 13.53
N ASN A 4 36.44 -13.67 14.74
CA ASN A 4 35.16 -13.51 15.43
C ASN A 4 34.38 -12.30 14.86
N TYR A 5 34.02 -12.37 13.58
CA TYR A 5 33.34 -11.30 12.83
C TYR A 5 31.86 -11.14 13.20
N TRP A 6 31.30 -12.10 13.94
CA TRP A 6 29.90 -12.13 14.31
C TRP A 6 29.77 -12.71 15.71
N THR A 7 29.14 -11.94 16.57
CA THR A 7 28.88 -12.29 17.97
C THR A 7 27.39 -12.57 18.17
N LYS A 8 27.02 -13.04 19.37
CA LYS A 8 25.60 -13.22 19.70
C LYS A 8 24.90 -11.87 19.85
N GLU A 9 25.64 -10.87 20.28
CA GLU A 9 25.18 -9.49 20.40
C GLU A 9 24.88 -8.88 19.03
N ASP A 10 25.72 -9.15 18.02
CA ASP A 10 25.47 -8.73 16.64
C ASP A 10 24.18 -9.37 16.08
N GLU A 11 24.01 -10.68 16.32
CA GLU A 11 22.78 -11.40 15.94
C GLU A 11 21.54 -10.81 16.60
N GLN A 12 21.59 -10.59 17.91
CA GLN A 12 20.45 -10.05 18.66
C GLN A 12 20.11 -8.63 18.20
N SER A 13 21.12 -7.79 17.96
CA SER A 13 20.93 -6.43 17.44
C SER A 13 20.27 -6.45 16.07
N LEU A 14 20.73 -7.33 15.17
CA LEU A 14 20.16 -7.45 13.82
C LEU A 14 18.71 -7.96 13.88
N LEU A 15 18.40 -8.94 14.74
CA LEU A 15 17.03 -9.43 14.92
C LEU A 15 16.08 -8.34 15.40
N GLU A 16 16.52 -7.53 16.36
CA GLU A 16 15.74 -6.40 16.87
C GLU A 16 15.53 -5.32 15.79
N GLU A 17 16.57 -5.00 15.03
CA GLU A 17 16.50 -4.06 13.91
C GLU A 17 15.52 -4.55 12.84
N CYS A 18 15.68 -5.79 12.37
CA CYS A 18 14.81 -6.37 11.35
C CYS A 18 13.36 -6.40 11.80
N ARG A 19 13.10 -6.79 13.06
CA ARG A 19 11.73 -6.77 13.61
C ARG A 19 11.15 -5.36 13.60
N GLY A 20 11.92 -4.37 14.07
CA GLY A 20 11.47 -2.98 14.09
C GLY A 20 11.15 -2.44 12.69
N GLN A 21 11.96 -2.77 11.69
CA GLN A 21 11.71 -2.40 10.29
C GLN A 21 10.42 -3.03 9.77
N VAL A 22 10.22 -4.34 10.00
CA VAL A 22 9.02 -5.05 9.55
C VAL A 22 7.76 -4.50 10.20
N GLU A 23 7.77 -4.27 11.51
CA GLU A 23 6.62 -3.70 12.22
C GLU A 23 6.28 -2.29 11.70
N THR A 24 7.30 -1.45 11.51
CA THR A 24 7.13 -0.09 10.98
C THR A 24 6.52 -0.09 9.57
N GLU A 25 7.04 -0.91 8.66
CA GLU A 25 6.55 -0.96 7.28
C GLU A 25 5.17 -1.64 7.19
N ALA A 26 4.88 -2.60 8.06
CA ALA A 26 3.55 -3.19 8.17
C ALA A 26 2.52 -2.15 8.61
N ASP A 27 2.84 -1.35 9.63
CA ASP A 27 1.97 -0.26 10.09
C ASP A 27 1.79 0.80 9.00
N ALA A 28 2.85 1.16 8.28
CA ALA A 28 2.77 2.09 7.16
C ALA A 28 1.87 1.57 6.02
N TYR A 29 1.99 0.29 5.67
CA TYR A 29 1.12 -0.34 4.67
C TYR A 29 -0.34 -0.36 5.12
N LEU A 30 -0.61 -0.75 6.38
CA LEU A 30 -1.98 -0.77 6.93
C LEU A 30 -2.60 0.63 7.02
N ALA A 31 -1.79 1.67 7.21
CA ALA A 31 -2.23 3.06 7.21
C ALA A 31 -2.41 3.64 5.79
N THR A 32 -2.04 2.90 4.73
CA THR A 32 -2.17 3.38 3.36
C THR A 32 -3.66 3.54 3.01
N PRO A 33 -4.12 4.75 2.64
CA PRO A 33 -5.50 4.95 2.23
C PRO A 33 -5.84 4.10 1.01
N ALA A 34 -7.09 3.65 0.93
CA ALA A 34 -7.60 3.03 -0.29
C ALA A 34 -7.43 3.99 -1.48
N GLN A 35 -7.07 3.43 -2.64
CA GLN A 35 -7.00 4.22 -3.88
C GLN A 35 -8.38 4.76 -4.24
N ALA A 36 -8.40 5.86 -5.01
CA ALA A 36 -9.65 6.38 -5.53
C ALA A 36 -10.34 5.33 -6.41
N VAL A 37 -11.67 5.22 -6.31
CA VAL A 37 -12.45 4.30 -7.15
C VAL A 37 -12.26 4.58 -8.65
N SER A 38 -11.90 5.81 -9.03
CA SER A 38 -11.62 6.15 -10.42
C SER A 38 -10.35 5.51 -10.97
N THR A 39 -9.38 5.14 -10.12
CA THR A 39 -8.10 4.56 -10.53
C THR A 39 -8.29 3.30 -11.37
N MET A 40 -9.32 2.48 -11.09
CA MET A 40 -9.63 1.30 -11.90
C MET A 40 -9.95 1.62 -13.38
N PHE A 41 -10.42 2.84 -13.66
CA PHE A 41 -10.70 3.33 -15.02
C PHE A 41 -9.50 4.07 -15.60
N ASP A 42 -8.84 4.89 -14.78
CA ASP A 42 -7.76 5.80 -15.20
C ASP A 42 -6.51 5.04 -15.68
N ASP A 43 -6.23 3.86 -15.10
CA ASP A 43 -5.03 3.06 -15.43
C ASP A 43 -5.30 1.88 -16.39
N LEU A 44 -6.57 1.55 -16.65
CA LEU A 44 -6.94 0.40 -17.48
C LEU A 44 -6.68 0.65 -18.98
N PHE A 45 -6.83 1.90 -19.42
CA PHE A 45 -6.58 2.30 -20.80
C PHE A 45 -5.84 3.64 -20.85
N VAL A 46 -4.90 3.77 -21.79
CA VAL A 46 -4.22 5.06 -22.08
C VAL A 46 -5.24 6.17 -22.39
N VAL A 47 -6.32 5.80 -23.07
CA VAL A 47 -7.49 6.67 -23.31
C VAL A 47 -8.73 5.87 -22.96
N LEU A 48 -9.50 6.37 -22.00
CA LEU A 48 -10.72 5.72 -21.55
C LEU A 48 -11.78 5.68 -22.68
N PRO A 49 -12.26 4.49 -23.08
CA PRO A 49 -13.32 4.37 -24.09
C PRO A 49 -14.61 5.08 -23.64
N ASP A 50 -15.34 5.66 -24.60
CA ASP A 50 -16.58 6.40 -24.32
C ASP A 50 -17.63 5.55 -23.59
N SER A 51 -17.67 4.24 -23.87
CA SER A 51 -18.58 3.29 -23.22
C SER A 51 -18.35 3.14 -21.71
N LEU A 52 -17.18 3.51 -21.19
CA LEU A 52 -16.81 3.37 -19.78
C LEU A 52 -16.87 4.68 -18.99
N LYS A 53 -17.01 5.84 -19.66
CA LYS A 53 -17.05 7.15 -19.00
C LYS A 53 -18.20 7.26 -18.00
N LEU A 54 -19.39 6.83 -18.40
CA LEU A 54 -20.58 6.85 -17.53
C LEU A 54 -20.41 5.96 -16.30
N GLN A 55 -19.80 4.78 -16.46
CA GLN A 55 -19.56 3.86 -15.35
C GLN A 55 -18.56 4.43 -14.34
N ARG A 56 -17.54 5.15 -14.84
CA ARG A 56 -16.57 5.86 -13.99
C ARG A 56 -17.25 6.93 -13.13
N GLU A 57 -18.11 7.74 -13.73
CA GLU A 57 -18.86 8.79 -13.02
C GLU A 57 -19.78 8.20 -11.95
N GLN A 58 -20.56 7.18 -12.30
CA GLN A 58 -21.44 6.49 -11.36
C GLN A 58 -20.69 5.86 -10.19
N ALA A 59 -19.50 5.28 -10.43
CA ALA A 59 -18.68 4.70 -9.37
C ALA A 59 -18.15 5.77 -8.40
N ILE A 60 -17.77 6.95 -8.90
CA ILE A 60 -17.33 8.08 -8.08
C ILE A 60 -18.48 8.60 -7.22
N GLU A 61 -19.67 8.78 -7.81
CA GLU A 61 -20.87 9.24 -7.10
C GLU A 61 -21.31 8.27 -6.01
N ALA A 62 -21.29 6.96 -6.29
CA ALA A 62 -21.68 5.94 -5.32
C ALA A 62 -20.81 5.99 -4.06
N VAL A 63 -19.48 6.11 -4.22
CA VAL A 63 -18.55 6.20 -3.08
C VAL A 63 -18.75 7.50 -2.29
N GLN A 64 -19.08 8.62 -2.95
CA GLN A 64 -19.35 9.90 -2.28
C GLN A 64 -20.69 9.91 -1.53
N GLY A 65 -21.70 9.18 -2.04
CA GLY A 65 -22.98 8.97 -1.37
C GLY A 65 -22.84 8.15 -0.08
N ASP A 66 -22.04 7.09 -0.12
CA ASP A 66 -21.81 6.21 1.04
C ASP A 66 -21.01 6.87 2.18
N HIS A 67 -20.19 7.89 1.89
CA HIS A 67 -19.44 8.63 2.92
C HIS A 67 -20.27 9.70 3.66
N ASN A 68 -21.50 10.00 3.22
CA ASN A 68 -22.41 10.99 3.82
C ASN A 68 -23.56 10.37 4.65
N GLY A 69 -23.49 9.08 4.98
CA GLY A 69 -24.47 8.33 5.77
C GLY A 69 -23.98 7.92 7.14
#